data_AF-A0A352JJ43-F1
#
_entry.id   AF-A0A352JJ43-F1
#
_cell.length_a   1.000
_cell.length_b   1.000
_cell.length_c   1.000
_cell.angle_alpha   90.00
_cell.angle_beta   90.00
_cell.angle_gamma   90.00
#
_symmetry.space_group_name_H-M   'P 1'
#
loop_
_entity.id
_entity.type
_entity.pdbx_description
1 polymer ?
#
loop_
_entity_poly.entity_id
_entity_poly.type
_entity_poly.pdbx_seq_one_letter_code
_entity_poly.pdbx_strand_id
1 'polypeptide(L)'
;MNIKLKSQLLLFMVAITTSVVSAYSGFQANNAMIESAKKRELNITATLIQSNINEQINKASARASLVSSLPSIKQAFRAKNREDLTTRLLPAMIIQRDQFGVREGQFICQ
;
A
#
# COMPACT_ATOMS: atom_id res chain seq x y z
N MET A 1 29.32 -61.09 22.29
CA MET A 1 28.23 -60.34 21.61
C MET A 1 28.85 -59.20 20.80
N ASN A 2 28.63 -59.22 19.49
CA ASN A 2 29.52 -58.72 18.42
C ASN A 2 29.74 -57.20 18.36
N ILE A 3 31.01 -56.78 18.21
CA ILE A 3 31.45 -55.40 17.88
C ILE A 3 30.72 -54.86 16.65
N LYS A 4 30.42 -55.72 15.67
CA LYS A 4 29.61 -55.39 14.48
C LYS A 4 28.21 -54.86 14.83
N LEU A 5 27.54 -55.46 15.82
CA LEU A 5 26.20 -55.03 16.25
C LEU A 5 26.24 -53.65 16.93
N LYS A 6 27.26 -53.41 17.76
CA LYS A 6 27.48 -52.11 18.41
C LYS A 6 27.79 -51.00 17.40
N SER A 7 28.60 -51.30 16.39
CA SER A 7 28.94 -50.35 15.31
C SER A 7 27.72 -50.00 14.44
N GLN A 8 26.90 -50.99 14.07
CA GLN A 8 25.67 -50.75 13.31
C GLN A 8 24.65 -49.93 14.08
N LEU A 9 24.48 -50.19 15.39
CA LEU A 9 23.62 -49.38 16.25
C LEU A 9 24.07 -47.92 16.35
N LEU A 10 25.39 -47.68 16.42
CA LEU A 10 25.95 -46.34 16.50
C LEU A 10 25.72 -45.56 15.19
N LEU A 11 25.96 -46.19 14.04
CA LEU A 11 25.68 -45.59 12.73
C LEU A 11 24.19 -45.25 12.57
N PHE A 12 23.31 -46.14 13.02
CA PHE A 12 21.87 -45.91 12.96
C PHE A 12 21.44 -44.73 13.85
N MET A 13 22.00 -44.64 15.07
CA MET A 13 21.77 -43.50 15.96
C MET A 13 22.24 -42.18 15.35
N VAL A 14 23.44 -42.16 14.77
CA VAL A 14 23.96 -40.95 14.11
C VAL A 14 23.06 -40.56 12.93
N ALA A 15 22.67 -41.53 12.09
CA ALA A 15 21.78 -41.27 10.96
C ALA A 15 20.42 -40.68 11.39
N ILE A 16 19.80 -41.23 12.44
CA ILE A 16 18.56 -40.68 13.00
C ILE A 16 18.78 -39.26 13.52
N THR A 17 19.84 -39.03 14.30
CA THR A 17 20.13 -37.73 14.90
C THR A 17 20.36 -36.67 13.82
N THR A 18 21.16 -36.99 12.80
CA THR A 18 21.41 -36.08 11.67
C THR A 18 20.13 -35.81 10.87
N SER A 19 19.27 -36.82 10.69
CA SER A 19 17.99 -36.65 10.00
C SER A 19 17.04 -35.72 10.76
N VAL A 20 16.97 -35.85 12.09
CA VAL A 20 16.10 -35.00 12.93
C VAL A 20 16.60 -33.56 12.93
N VAL A 21 17.92 -33.34 13.06
CA VAL A 21 18.52 -31.99 13.02
C VAL A 21 18.32 -31.35 11.64
N SER A 22 18.47 -32.12 10.57
CA SER A 22 18.26 -31.64 9.19
C SER A 22 16.79 -31.28 8.94
N ALA A 23 15.85 -32.11 9.43
CA ALA A 23 14.43 -31.84 9.31
C ALA A 23 14.02 -30.57 10.09
N TYR A 24 14.52 -30.41 11.31
CA TYR A 24 14.22 -29.24 12.14
C TYR A 24 14.79 -27.95 11.55
N SER A 25 16.06 -27.97 11.13
CA SER A 25 16.70 -26.82 10.49
C SER A 25 16.05 -26.47 9.15
N GLY A 26 15.68 -27.46 8.34
CA GLY A 26 14.93 -27.25 7.10
C GLY A 26 13.56 -26.61 7.35
N PHE A 27 12.83 -27.06 8.38
CA PHE A 27 11.54 -26.46 8.74
C PHE A 27 11.69 -24.99 9.21
N GLN A 28 12.70 -24.70 10.02
CA GLN A 28 12.96 -23.34 10.48
C GLN A 28 13.37 -22.41 9.32
N ALA A 29 14.24 -22.88 8.43
CA ALA A 29 14.67 -22.13 7.25
C ALA A 29 13.49 -21.85 6.30
N ASN A 30 12.61 -22.82 6.08
CA ASN A 30 11.42 -22.65 5.26
C ASN A 30 10.45 -21.63 5.86
N ASN A 31 10.21 -21.67 7.17
CA ASN A 31 9.35 -20.68 7.84
C ASN A 31 9.92 -19.27 7.76
N ALA A 32 11.23 -19.10 7.99
CA ALA A 32 11.90 -17.81 7.86
C ALA A 32 11.82 -17.28 6.41
N MET A 33 11.96 -18.16 5.42
CA MET A 33 11.81 -17.80 4.01
C MET A 33 10.38 -17.36 3.69
N ILE A 34 9.37 -18.11 4.15
CA ILE A 34 7.95 -17.77 3.97
C ILE A 34 7.62 -16.41 4.62
N GLU A 35 8.10 -16.17 5.83
CA GLU A 35 7.88 -14.91 6.53
C GLU A 35 8.55 -13.73 5.80
N SER A 36 9.77 -13.93 5.31
CA SER A 36 10.47 -12.91 4.52
C SER A 36 9.75 -12.60 3.20
N ALA A 37 9.20 -13.62 2.54
CA ALA A 37 8.42 -13.47 1.31
C ALA A 37 7.12 -12.71 1.56
N LYS A 38 6.37 -13.08 2.61
CA LYS A 38 5.16 -12.36 3.03
C LYS A 38 5.45 -10.90 3.34
N LYS A 39 6.51 -10.61 4.09
CA LYS A 39 6.92 -9.23 4.42
C LYS A 39 7.29 -8.44 3.16
N ARG A 40 7.99 -9.07 2.21
CA ARG A 40 8.31 -8.45 0.92
C ARG A 40 7.05 -8.13 0.12
N GLU A 41 6.11 -9.05 0.00
CA GLU A 41 4.85 -8.83 -0.72
C GLU A 41 3.99 -7.74 -0.09
N LEU A 42 3.90 -7.72 1.25
CA LEU A 42 3.22 -6.65 1.98
C LEU A 42 3.86 -5.29 1.73
N ASN A 43 5.19 -5.20 1.76
CA ASN A 43 5.91 -3.95 1.48
C ASN A 43 5.71 -3.48 0.03
N ILE A 44 5.74 -4.40 -0.94
CA ILE A 44 5.48 -4.07 -2.35
C ILE A 44 4.04 -3.55 -2.49
N THR A 45 3.07 -4.25 -1.90
CA THR A 45 1.66 -3.87 -1.96
C THR A 45 1.43 -2.51 -1.30
N ALA A 46 2.01 -2.27 -0.12
CA ALA A 46 1.95 -0.99 0.56
C ALA A 46 2.57 0.14 -0.29
N THR A 47 3.71 -0.13 -0.93
CA THR A 47 4.37 0.84 -1.83
C THR A 47 3.51 1.15 -3.05
N LEU A 48 2.89 0.13 -3.65
CA LEU A 48 1.98 0.31 -4.79
C LEU A 48 0.73 1.10 -4.39
N ILE A 49 0.14 0.82 -3.23
CA ILE A 49 -0.99 1.59 -2.71
C ILE A 49 -0.57 3.04 -2.48
N GLN A 50 0.56 3.27 -1.83
CA GLN A 50 1.07 4.62 -1.58
C GLN A 50 1.35 5.38 -2.88
N SER A 51 1.94 4.71 -3.87
CA SER A 51 2.21 5.29 -5.19
C SER A 51 0.91 5.69 -5.90
N ASN A 52 -0.10 4.80 -5.89
CA ASN A 52 -1.41 5.08 -6.48
C ASN A 52 -2.11 6.25 -5.78
N ILE A 53 -2.08 6.29 -4.44
CA ILE A 53 -2.64 7.40 -3.67
C ILE A 53 -1.95 8.72 -4.04
N ASN A 54 -0.62 8.74 -4.08
CA ASN A 54 0.14 9.93 -4.45
C ASN A 54 -0.17 10.39 -5.88
N GLU A 55 -0.31 9.46 -6.83
CA GLU A 55 -0.69 9.78 -8.21
C GLU A 55 -2.08 10.40 -8.29
N GLN A 56 -3.06 9.84 -7.56
CA GLN A 56 -4.42 10.39 -7.52
C GLN A 56 -4.46 11.75 -6.85
N ILE A 57 -3.70 11.96 -5.78
CA ILE A 57 -3.54 13.27 -5.12
C ILE A 57 -2.97 14.28 -6.11
N ASN A 58 -1.91 13.93 -6.84
CA ASN A 58 -1.31 14.84 -7.82
C ASN A 58 -2.28 15.19 -8.95
N LYS A 59 -3.03 14.21 -9.47
CA LYS A 59 -4.09 14.45 -10.48
C LYS A 59 -5.20 15.34 -9.94
N ALA A 60 -5.65 15.11 -8.71
CA ALA A 60 -6.67 15.93 -8.06
C ALA A 60 -6.16 17.37 -7.84
N SER A 61 -4.93 17.53 -7.37
CA SER A 61 -4.28 18.83 -7.17
C SER A 61 -4.13 19.59 -8.48
N ALA A 62 -3.70 18.93 -9.56
CA ALA A 62 -3.63 19.53 -10.89
C ALA A 62 -5.00 20.00 -11.38
N ARG A 63 -6.06 19.19 -11.19
CA ARG A 63 -7.43 19.58 -11.53
C ARG A 63 -7.93 20.76 -10.68
N ALA A 64 -7.64 20.77 -9.39
CA ALA A 64 -7.98 21.87 -8.50
C ALA A 64 -7.26 23.17 -8.90
N SER A 65 -5.98 23.08 -9.30
CA SER A 65 -5.20 24.20 -9.82
C SER A 65 -5.77 24.73 -11.14
N LEU A 66 -6.17 23.84 -12.05
CA LEU A 66 -6.84 24.25 -13.28
C LEU A 66 -8.15 24.99 -12.99
N VAL A 67 -9.00 24.45 -12.11
CA VAL A 67 -10.27 25.09 -11.72
C VAL A 67 -10.03 26.43 -11.03
N SER A 68 -9.07 26.55 -10.12
CA SER A 68 -8.75 27.82 -9.45
C SER A 68 -8.12 28.84 -10.39
N SER A 69 -7.45 28.39 -11.46
CA SER A 69 -6.85 29.27 -12.46
C SER A 69 -7.86 29.92 -13.41
N LEU A 70 -9.08 29.39 -13.50
CA LEU A 70 -10.11 29.88 -14.43
C LEU A 70 -10.44 31.36 -14.17
N PRO A 71 -10.44 32.23 -15.22
CA PRO A 71 -10.75 33.65 -15.06
C PRO A 71 -12.11 33.90 -14.43
N SER A 72 -13.11 33.08 -14.76
CA SER A 72 -14.46 33.14 -14.20
C SER A 72 -14.47 32.87 -12.69
N ILE A 73 -13.69 31.90 -12.22
CA ILE A 73 -13.55 31.57 -10.79
C ILE A 73 -12.80 32.71 -10.08
N LYS A 74 -11.68 33.19 -10.63
CA LYS A 74 -10.90 34.31 -10.06
C LYS A 74 -11.71 35.59 -9.95
N GLN A 75 -12.51 35.93 -10.97
CA GLN A 75 -13.37 37.12 -10.95
C GLN A 75 -14.47 36.98 -9.89
N ALA A 76 -15.12 35.82 -9.78
CA ALA A 76 -16.14 35.57 -8.76
C ALA A 76 -15.55 35.60 -7.33
N PHE A 77 -14.33 35.09 -7.14
CA PHE A 77 -13.58 35.22 -5.88
C PHE A 77 -13.23 36.68 -5.55
N ARG A 78 -12.73 37.46 -6.52
CA ARG A 78 -12.42 38.89 -6.33
C ARG A 78 -13.65 39.73 -6.01
N ALA A 79 -14.77 39.43 -6.67
CA ALA A 79 -16.05 40.10 -6.43
C ALA A 79 -16.74 39.65 -5.13
N LYS A 80 -16.18 38.67 -4.40
CA LYS A 80 -16.79 38.02 -3.23
C LYS A 80 -18.22 37.50 -3.51
N ASN A 81 -18.51 37.20 -4.77
CA ASN A 81 -19.83 36.76 -5.19
C ASN A 81 -19.98 35.26 -4.91
N ARG A 82 -20.61 34.94 -3.77
CA ARG A 82 -20.82 33.56 -3.34
C ARG A 82 -21.81 32.81 -4.22
N GLU A 83 -22.86 33.44 -4.73
CA GLU A 83 -23.81 32.79 -5.66
C GLU A 83 -23.11 32.34 -6.94
N ASP A 84 -22.25 33.19 -7.53
CA ASP A 84 -21.53 32.85 -8.77
C ASP A 84 -20.53 31.70 -8.55
N LEU A 85 -19.84 31.69 -7.42
CA LEU A 85 -18.93 30.59 -7.07
C LEU A 85 -19.69 29.29 -6.87
N THR A 86 -20.82 29.35 -6.16
CA THR A 86 -21.64 28.17 -5.87
C THR A 86 -22.24 27.61 -7.15
N THR A 87 -22.83 28.45 -8.01
CA THR A 87 -23.42 28.01 -9.28
C THR A 87 -22.39 27.31 -10.18
N ARG A 88 -21.13 27.75 -10.15
CA ARG A 88 -20.06 27.20 -11.00
C ARG A 88 -19.39 25.96 -10.42
N LEU A 89 -19.24 25.87 -9.09
CA LEU A 89 -18.50 24.80 -8.41
C LEU A 89 -19.40 23.70 -7.84
N LEU A 90 -20.66 24.00 -7.51
CA LEU A 90 -21.58 23.06 -6.89
C LEU A 90 -21.87 21.82 -7.76
N PRO A 91 -22.10 21.92 -9.08
CA PRO A 91 -22.31 20.73 -9.91
C PRO A 91 -21.09 19.79 -9.89
N ALA A 92 -19.88 20.36 -9.95
CA ALA A 92 -18.65 19.59 -9.88
C ALA A 92 -18.46 18.94 -8.49
N MET A 93 -18.82 19.65 -7.40
CA MET A 93 -18.76 19.09 -6.05
C MET A 93 -19.78 17.98 -5.81
N ILE A 94 -21.00 18.09 -6.36
CA ILE A 94 -22.02 17.03 -6.24
C ILE A 94 -21.52 15.74 -6.88
N ILE A 95 -20.95 15.82 -8.08
CA ILE A 95 -20.35 14.66 -8.76
C ILE A 95 -19.19 14.10 -7.93
N GLN A 96 -18.34 14.96 -7.35
CA GLN A 96 -17.23 14.51 -6.51
C GLN A 96 -17.67 13.86 -5.20
N ARG A 97 -18.74 14.37 -4.58
CA ARG A 97 -19.36 13.77 -3.40
C ARG A 97 -19.96 12.41 -3.72
N ASP A 98 -20.71 12.31 -4.80
CA ASP A 98 -21.48 11.11 -5.14
C ASP A 98 -20.58 9.98 -5.69
N GLN A 99 -19.52 10.32 -6.43
CA GLN A 99 -18.61 9.33 -7.01
C GLN A 99 -17.40 9.01 -6.12
N PHE A 100 -16.91 9.97 -5.34
CA PHE A 100 -15.65 9.83 -4.61
C PHE A 100 -15.77 10.13 -3.10
N GLY A 101 -16.97 10.42 -2.59
CA GLY A 101 -17.21 10.66 -1.16
C GLY A 101 -16.61 11.97 -0.64
N VAL A 102 -16.23 12.90 -1.52
CA VAL A 102 -15.62 14.19 -1.14
C VAL A 102 -16.63 15.02 -0.35
N ARG A 103 -16.25 15.45 0.86
CA ARG A 103 -17.11 16.22 1.77
C ARG A 103 -16.84 17.72 1.75
N GLU A 104 -15.62 18.12 1.42
CA GLU A 104 -15.18 19.52 1.45
C GLU A 104 -14.22 19.79 0.28
N GLY A 105 -14.37 20.95 -0.35
CA GLY A 105 -13.48 21.44 -1.40
C GLY A 105 -12.89 22.78 -0.98
N GLN A 106 -11.55 22.84 -0.82
CA GLN A 106 -10.86 24.05 -0.40
C GLN A 106 -10.04 24.61 -1.57
N PHE A 107 -10.39 25.82 -2.01
CA PHE A 107 -9.72 26.49 -3.12
C PHE A 107 -8.87 27.63 -2.56
N ILE A 108 -7.54 27.51 -2.66
CA ILE A 108 -6.61 28.59 -2.33
C ILE A 108 -6.39 29.39 -3.62
N CYS A 109 -6.82 30.65 -3.64
CA CYS A 109 -6.40 31.58 -4.68
C CYS A 109 -5.01 32.13 -4.32
N GLN A 110 -3.99 31.76 -5.11
CA GLN A 110 -2.72 32.50 -5.18
C GLN A 110 -2.84 33.68 -6.14
#